data_AF-A0A524JD92-F1
#
_entry.id   AF-A0A524JD92-F1
#
_cell.length_a   1.000
_cell.length_b   1.000
_cell.length_c   1.000
_cell.angle_alpha   90.00
_cell.angle_beta   90.00
_cell.angle_gamma   90.00
#
_symmetry.space_group_name_H-M   'P 1'
#
loop_
_entity.id
_entity.type
_entity.pdbx_description
1 polymer ?
#
loop_
_entity_poly.entity_id
_entity_poly.type
_entity_poly.pdbx_seq_one_letter_code
_entity_poly.pdbx_strand_id
1 'polypeptide(L)'
;MDFALSFINRIKPGPREVTQPTYSQDIVGDIQQVDERDIVFARSDLYHAFGEDSPDFREYYTQHPEWLDIDIKTNRMPGLGRTGDIDSPMMDAQFAAIQSLRHFGSLEIEKKLPVTGTTPHRAAQKIKALARFMGADLVRIGPLRQEWVYSHIGRVSSGQVGKPID
;
A
#
# COMPACT_ATOMS: atom_id res chain seq x y z
N MET A 1 24.43 -33.88 -5.61
CA MET A 1 23.76 -32.92 -6.51
C MET A 1 22.25 -32.94 -6.24
N ASP A 2 21.84 -32.89 -4.96
CA ASP A 2 20.45 -33.18 -4.51
C ASP A 2 19.82 -32.08 -3.66
N PHE A 3 20.57 -31.01 -3.32
CA PHE A 3 20.04 -29.95 -2.46
C PHE A 3 19.13 -28.95 -3.23
N ALA A 4 19.28 -28.88 -4.56
CA ALA A 4 18.55 -27.91 -5.39
C ALA A 4 17.09 -28.31 -5.69
N LEU A 5 16.76 -29.60 -5.61
CA LEU A 5 15.41 -30.10 -5.93
C LEU A 5 14.48 -30.15 -4.71
N SER A 6 15.01 -30.10 -3.47
CA SER A 6 14.17 -30.13 -2.26
C SER A 6 13.45 -28.80 -1.98
N PHE A 7 13.98 -27.68 -2.48
CA PHE A 7 13.34 -26.36 -2.34
C PHE A 7 12.14 -26.17 -3.27
N ILE A 8 12.06 -26.92 -4.37
CA ILE A 8 11.06 -26.70 -5.43
C ILE A 8 9.72 -27.37 -5.10
N ASN A 9 9.69 -28.38 -4.21
CA ASN A 9 8.51 -29.22 -4.01
C ASN A 9 7.95 -29.25 -2.58
N ARG A 10 8.15 -28.19 -1.79
CA ARG A 10 7.36 -28.05 -0.56
C ARG A 10 5.95 -27.58 -0.95
N ILE A 11 5.09 -28.54 -1.29
CA ILE A 11 3.65 -28.33 -1.50
C ILE A 11 3.09 -27.85 -0.15
N LYS A 12 3.11 -26.52 0.08
CA LYS A 12 2.29 -25.93 1.12
C LYS A 12 0.83 -26.23 0.75
N PRO A 13 0.00 -26.71 1.70
CA PRO A 13 -1.42 -26.89 1.41
C PRO A 13 -1.95 -25.59 0.81
N GLY A 14 -2.69 -25.73 -0.29
CA GLY A 14 -3.26 -24.59 -0.98
C GLY A 14 -4.08 -23.74 0.01
N PRO A 15 -4.16 -22.42 -0.20
CA PRO A 15 -4.95 -21.56 0.66
C PRO A 15 -6.40 -22.08 0.77
N ARG A 16 -7.00 -21.96 1.95
CA ARG A 16 -8.39 -22.39 2.22
C ARG A 16 -9.32 -21.76 1.18
N GLU A 17 -10.07 -22.59 0.48
CA GLU A 17 -11.13 -22.12 -0.43
C GLU A 17 -12.36 -21.70 0.39
N VAL A 18 -12.96 -20.58 0.00
CA VAL A 18 -14.12 -19.98 0.67
C VAL A 18 -15.17 -19.65 -0.37
N THR A 19 -16.43 -19.85 -0.03
CA THR A 19 -17.58 -19.55 -0.89
C THR A 19 -18.02 -18.08 -0.83
N GLN A 20 -17.55 -17.36 0.18
CA GLN A 20 -17.79 -15.93 0.39
C GLN A 20 -16.51 -15.25 0.90
N PRO A 21 -16.37 -13.93 0.73
CA PRO A 21 -15.24 -13.20 1.30
C PRO A 21 -15.14 -13.38 2.82
N THR A 22 -13.91 -13.46 3.34
CA THR A 22 -13.69 -13.73 4.77
C THR A 22 -14.14 -12.60 5.68
N TYR A 23 -14.19 -11.37 5.16
CA TYR A 23 -14.61 -10.18 5.88
C TYR A 23 -16.14 -10.01 5.97
N SER A 24 -16.94 -10.83 5.28
CA SER A 24 -18.39 -10.56 5.15
C SER A 24 -19.14 -10.51 6.48
N GLN A 25 -18.66 -11.24 7.49
CA GLN A 25 -19.24 -11.25 8.84
C GLN A 25 -18.72 -10.08 9.70
N ASP A 26 -17.65 -9.43 9.27
CA ASP A 26 -16.95 -8.38 10.03
C ASP A 26 -17.41 -6.97 9.62
N ILE A 27 -18.24 -6.85 8.57
CA ILE A 27 -18.77 -5.56 8.13
C ILE A 27 -19.81 -5.08 9.13
N VAL A 28 -19.53 -3.96 9.78
CA VAL A 28 -20.47 -3.26 10.67
C VAL A 28 -20.90 -1.97 10.00
N GLY A 29 -22.19 -1.88 9.64
CA GLY A 29 -22.74 -0.71 8.95
C GLY A 29 -22.24 -0.53 7.52
N ASP A 30 -22.36 0.69 7.00
CA ASP A 30 -21.89 1.04 5.66
C ASP A 30 -20.41 1.39 5.69
N ILE A 31 -19.65 0.89 4.71
CA ILE A 31 -18.25 1.25 4.51
C ILE A 31 -18.21 2.50 3.63
N GLN A 32 -17.66 3.58 4.15
CA GLN A 32 -17.39 4.80 3.41
C GLN A 32 -15.91 4.83 2.97
N GLN A 33 -15.63 5.49 1.85
CA GLN A 33 -14.25 5.76 1.47
C GLN A 33 -13.59 6.63 2.54
N VAL A 34 -12.35 6.28 2.86
CA VAL A 34 -11.51 7.05 3.79
C VAL A 34 -10.70 8.06 2.99
N ASP A 35 -10.51 9.27 3.51
CA ASP A 35 -9.55 10.20 2.93
C ASP A 35 -8.13 9.69 3.24
N GLU A 36 -7.28 9.48 2.24
CA GLU A 36 -5.91 9.00 2.50
C GLU A 36 -5.14 10.02 3.36
N ARG A 37 -5.49 11.31 3.35
CA ARG A 37 -4.86 12.30 4.24
C ARG A 37 -5.05 11.96 5.72
N ASP A 38 -6.06 11.16 6.07
CA ASP A 38 -6.31 10.72 7.44
C ASP A 38 -5.41 9.57 7.90
N ILE A 39 -4.61 8.95 7.02
CA ILE A 39 -3.63 7.97 7.48
C ILE A 39 -2.46 8.68 8.16
N VAL A 40 -1.94 8.11 9.26
CA VAL A 40 -0.90 8.74 10.09
C VAL A 40 0.34 9.17 9.30
N PHE A 41 0.75 8.39 8.30
CA PHE A 41 1.88 8.74 7.45
C PHE A 41 1.56 9.89 6.48
N ALA A 42 0.34 10.01 5.98
CA ALA A 42 -0.05 11.16 5.15
C ALA A 42 -0.09 12.46 5.97
N ARG A 43 -0.60 12.41 7.20
CA ARG A 43 -0.51 13.56 8.11
C ARG A 43 0.93 13.93 8.48
N SER A 44 1.80 12.94 8.63
CA SER A 44 3.25 13.17 8.83
C SER A 44 3.89 13.89 7.64
N ASP A 45 3.46 13.59 6.41
CA ASP A 45 3.92 14.28 5.20
C ASP A 45 3.52 15.78 5.19
N LEU A 46 2.35 16.15 5.74
CA LEU A 46 1.96 17.56 5.95
C LEU A 46 3.02 18.34 6.74
N TYR A 47 3.67 17.67 7.70
CA TYR A 47 4.72 18.26 8.52
C TYR A 47 6.09 18.25 7.81
N HIS A 48 6.54 17.09 7.33
CA HIS A 48 7.92 16.90 6.88
C HIS A 48 8.18 17.26 5.41
N ALA A 49 7.17 17.18 4.55
CA ALA A 49 7.32 17.47 3.13
C ALA A 49 6.85 18.89 2.77
N PHE A 50 5.76 19.35 3.37
CA PHE A 50 5.16 20.65 3.05
C PHE A 50 5.50 21.74 4.08
N GLY A 51 5.58 21.38 5.37
CA GLY A 51 5.84 22.30 6.47
C GLY A 51 4.57 22.94 7.04
N GLU A 52 4.68 23.42 8.28
CA GLU A 52 3.55 23.99 9.06
C GLU A 52 2.92 25.23 8.40
N ASP A 53 3.68 25.97 7.58
CA ASP A 53 3.20 27.18 6.90
C ASP A 53 2.43 26.87 5.59
N SER A 54 2.44 25.62 5.14
CA SER A 54 1.85 25.24 3.85
C SER A 54 0.32 25.41 3.82
N PRO A 55 -0.27 25.68 2.64
CA PRO A 55 -1.73 25.69 2.48
C PRO A 55 -2.36 24.35 2.87
N ASP A 56 -1.75 23.22 2.45
CA ASP A 56 -2.25 21.87 2.73
C ASP A 56 -2.28 21.56 4.23
N PHE A 57 -1.23 21.92 4.98
CA PHE A 57 -1.19 21.76 6.43
C PHE A 57 -2.33 22.54 7.10
N ARG A 58 -2.47 23.83 6.74
CA ARG A 58 -3.51 24.71 7.33
C ARG A 58 -4.91 24.25 6.97
N GLU A 59 -5.16 23.88 5.73
CA GLU A 59 -6.45 23.39 5.26
C GLU A 59 -6.86 22.13 6.03
N TYR A 60 -5.95 21.15 6.13
CA TYR A 60 -6.23 19.89 6.80
C TYR A 60 -6.52 20.07 8.29
N TYR A 61 -5.64 20.74 9.05
CA TYR A 61 -5.83 20.90 10.49
C TYR A 61 -6.91 21.92 10.88
N THR A 62 -7.39 22.74 9.94
CA THR A 62 -8.62 23.53 10.14
C THR A 62 -9.85 22.62 10.18
N GLN A 63 -9.86 21.57 9.35
CA GLN A 63 -10.96 20.59 9.27
C GLN A 63 -10.82 19.49 10.32
N HIS A 64 -9.59 19.19 10.74
CA HIS A 64 -9.25 18.11 11.67
C HIS A 64 -8.41 18.58 12.87
N PRO A 65 -8.90 19.52 13.70
CA PRO A 65 -8.14 20.05 14.83
C PRO A 65 -7.80 18.98 15.88
N GLU A 66 -8.54 17.87 15.93
CA GLU A 66 -8.35 16.76 16.86
C GLU A 66 -6.99 16.04 16.70
N TRP A 67 -6.38 16.10 15.51
CA TRP A 67 -5.09 15.43 15.25
C TRP A 67 -3.87 16.31 15.50
N LEU A 68 -4.05 17.63 15.58
CA LEU A 68 -2.94 18.58 15.54
C LEU A 68 -1.92 18.37 16.66
N ASP A 69 -2.39 18.26 17.92
CA ASP A 69 -1.48 18.14 19.07
C ASP A 69 -0.68 16.83 19.04
N ILE A 70 -1.36 15.71 18.77
CA ILE A 70 -0.71 14.39 18.72
C ILE A 70 0.27 14.28 17.56
N ASP A 71 -0.07 14.85 16.40
CA ASP A 71 0.79 14.82 15.23
C ASP A 71 2.00 15.75 15.41
N ILE A 72 1.83 16.97 15.96
CA ILE A 72 2.97 17.84 16.30
C ILE A 72 3.92 17.13 17.26
N LYS A 73 3.39 16.52 18.31
CA LYS A 73 4.20 15.79 19.29
C LYS A 73 4.94 14.63 18.64
N THR A 74 4.27 13.87 17.78
CA THR A 74 4.85 12.70 17.12
C THR A 74 5.91 13.06 16.10
N ASN A 75 5.67 14.07 15.27
CA ASN A 75 6.59 14.49 14.20
C ASN A 75 7.82 15.26 14.72
N ARG A 76 7.82 15.69 15.99
CA ARG A 76 8.99 16.24 16.68
C ARG A 76 9.91 15.18 17.28
N MET A 77 9.49 13.92 17.34
CA MET A 77 10.35 12.83 17.76
C MET A 77 11.41 12.52 16.69
N PRO A 78 12.54 11.89 17.04
CA PRO A 78 13.47 11.36 16.05
C PRO A 78 12.75 10.46 15.05
N GLY A 79 13.14 10.54 13.78
CA GLY A 79 12.54 9.74 12.72
C GLY A 79 12.59 8.23 13.00
N LEU A 80 11.71 7.47 12.34
CA LEU A 80 11.63 6.02 12.52
C LEU A 80 13.01 5.36 12.33
N GLY A 81 13.43 4.57 13.31
CA GLY A 81 14.73 3.86 13.29
C GLY A 81 15.95 4.70 13.68
N ARG A 82 15.80 6.01 13.92
CA ARG A 82 16.94 6.92 14.18
C ARG A 82 17.58 6.78 15.55
N THR A 83 16.95 6.06 16.47
CA THR A 83 17.49 5.77 17.81
C THR A 83 18.17 4.39 17.89
N GLY A 84 18.34 3.69 16.76
CA GLY A 84 18.85 2.32 16.71
C GLY A 84 20.38 2.20 16.68
N ASP A 85 21.13 3.31 16.71
CA ASP A 85 22.60 3.35 16.64
C ASP A 85 23.15 2.43 15.53
N ILE A 86 23.86 1.36 15.89
CA ILE A 86 24.44 0.37 14.96
C ILE A 86 23.40 -0.37 14.11
N ASP A 87 22.15 -0.45 14.55
CA ASP A 87 21.05 -1.09 13.80
C ASP A 87 20.41 -0.14 12.77
N SER A 88 20.65 1.18 12.88
CA SER A 88 20.06 2.18 11.99
C SER A 88 20.33 1.91 10.50
N PRO A 89 21.55 1.51 10.07
CA PRO A 89 21.82 1.19 8.67
C PRO A 89 20.95 0.05 8.12
N MET A 90 20.55 -0.92 8.94
CA MET A 90 19.67 -2.01 8.52
C MET A 90 18.28 -1.47 8.14
N MET A 91 17.75 -0.54 8.94
CA MET A 91 16.45 0.08 8.66
C MET A 91 16.53 1.00 7.44
N ASP A 92 17.59 1.80 7.33
CA ASP A 92 17.81 2.68 6.17
C ASP A 92 17.92 1.88 4.86
N ALA A 93 18.62 0.73 4.87
CA ALA A 93 18.74 -0.12 3.69
C ALA A 93 17.39 -0.68 3.22
N GLN A 94 16.48 -1.03 4.13
CA GLN A 94 15.14 -1.52 3.80
C GLN A 94 14.31 -0.44 3.08
N PHE A 95 14.29 0.79 3.61
CA PHE A 95 13.58 1.89 2.98
C PHE A 95 14.21 2.30 1.65
N ALA A 96 15.53 2.31 1.55
CA ALA A 96 16.22 2.59 0.30
C ALA A 96 15.85 1.58 -0.81
N ALA A 97 15.79 0.29 -0.47
CA ALA A 97 15.38 -0.75 -1.41
C ALA A 97 13.94 -0.53 -1.92
N ILE A 98 12.99 -0.24 -1.02
CA ILE A 98 11.59 0.03 -1.39
C ILE A 98 11.49 1.30 -2.25
N GLN A 99 12.20 2.37 -1.88
CA GLN A 99 12.21 3.62 -2.65
C GLN A 99 12.76 3.42 -4.07
N SER A 100 13.76 2.56 -4.25
CA SER A 100 14.31 2.25 -5.58
C SER A 100 13.27 1.65 -6.54
N LEU A 101 12.26 0.95 -5.99
CA LEU A 101 11.20 0.30 -6.75
C LEU A 101 10.02 1.25 -7.07
N ARG A 102 9.99 2.46 -6.50
CA ARG A 102 8.86 3.40 -6.62
C ARG A 102 8.43 3.66 -8.07
N HIS A 103 9.39 3.82 -8.99
CA HIS A 103 9.13 4.15 -10.39
C HIS A 103 8.32 3.07 -11.13
N PHE A 104 8.29 1.82 -10.63
CA PHE A 104 7.48 0.75 -11.21
C PHE A 104 5.99 0.80 -10.79
N GLY A 105 5.64 1.57 -9.76
CA GLY A 105 4.28 1.66 -9.23
C GLY A 105 3.38 2.68 -9.94
N SER A 106 3.98 3.69 -10.57
CA SER A 106 3.27 4.80 -11.24
C SER A 106 3.44 4.77 -12.76
N LEU A 107 3.35 3.57 -13.34
CA LEU A 107 3.35 3.42 -14.79
C LEU A 107 2.01 3.89 -15.32
N GLU A 108 2.00 5.02 -16.04
CA GLU A 108 0.93 5.30 -16.96
C GLU A 108 0.86 4.13 -17.95
N ILE A 109 -0.30 3.46 -18.02
CA ILE A 109 -0.52 2.43 -19.02
C ILE A 109 -0.70 3.18 -20.35
N GLU A 110 0.41 3.54 -20.99
CA GLU A 110 0.44 4.29 -22.25
C GLU A 110 -0.35 3.57 -23.35
N LYS A 111 -0.51 2.24 -23.24
CA LYS A 111 -1.27 1.45 -24.21
C LYS A 111 -1.89 0.20 -23.57
N LYS A 112 -3.22 0.15 -23.52
CA LYS A 112 -3.94 -1.11 -23.31
C LYS A 112 -3.68 -2.01 -24.51
N LEU A 113 -2.78 -2.98 -24.36
CA LEU A 113 -2.58 -4.01 -25.37
C LEU A 113 -3.87 -4.82 -25.53
N PRO A 114 -4.27 -5.19 -26.76
CA PRO A 114 -5.44 -6.01 -26.95
C PRO A 114 -5.23 -7.36 -26.25
N VAL A 115 -6.18 -7.74 -25.41
CA VAL A 115 -6.20 -9.06 -24.78
C VAL A 115 -6.57 -10.07 -25.87
N THR A 116 -5.56 -10.71 -26.47
CA THR A 116 -5.80 -11.73 -27.50
C THR A 116 -5.75 -13.14 -26.90
N GLY A 117 -6.80 -13.92 -27.13
CA GLY A 117 -6.77 -15.39 -26.98
C GLY A 117 -6.67 -15.96 -25.56
N THR A 118 -7.00 -15.21 -24.51
CA THR A 118 -7.03 -15.74 -23.13
C THR A 118 -8.39 -15.57 -22.47
N THR A 119 -8.84 -16.60 -21.74
CA THR A 119 -10.01 -16.51 -20.88
C THR A 119 -9.64 -15.89 -19.53
N PRO A 120 -10.59 -15.26 -18.81
CA PRO A 120 -10.35 -14.80 -17.44
C PRO A 120 -9.82 -15.88 -16.51
N HIS A 121 -10.31 -17.12 -16.67
CA HIS A 121 -9.82 -18.28 -15.91
C HIS A 121 -8.33 -18.55 -16.17
N ARG A 122 -7.91 -18.59 -17.43
CA ARG A 122 -6.52 -18.82 -17.80
C ARG A 122 -5.61 -17.65 -17.36
N ALA A 123 -6.09 -16.42 -17.44
CA ALA A 123 -5.38 -15.25 -16.94
C ALA A 123 -5.18 -15.34 -15.41
N ALA A 124 -6.22 -15.69 -14.66
CA ALA A 124 -6.15 -15.90 -13.21
C ALA A 124 -5.16 -17.01 -12.82
N GLN A 125 -5.13 -18.13 -13.55
CA GLN A 125 -4.16 -19.20 -13.32
C GLN A 125 -2.72 -18.71 -13.53
N LYS A 126 -2.46 -17.99 -14.63
CA LYS A 126 -1.14 -17.42 -14.93
C LYS A 126 -0.66 -16.45 -13.86
N ILE A 127 -1.50 -15.49 -13.46
CA ILE A 127 -1.17 -14.49 -12.43
C ILE A 127 -0.86 -15.17 -11.09
N LYS A 128 -1.69 -16.13 -10.66
CA LYS A 128 -1.46 -16.89 -9.41
C LYS A 128 -0.16 -17.69 -9.45
N ALA A 129 0.13 -18.34 -10.58
CA ALA A 129 1.37 -19.09 -10.75
C ALA A 129 2.60 -18.17 -10.71
N LEU A 130 2.55 -17.04 -11.42
CA LEU A 130 3.62 -16.05 -11.43
C LEU A 130 3.86 -15.47 -10.02
N ALA A 131 2.81 -15.05 -9.32
CA ALA A 131 2.95 -14.50 -7.97
C ALA A 131 3.58 -15.50 -6.98
N ARG A 132 3.20 -16.78 -7.05
CA ARG A 132 3.82 -17.84 -6.25
C ARG A 132 5.28 -18.08 -6.63
N PHE A 133 5.60 -18.08 -7.92
CA PHE A 133 6.97 -18.17 -8.40
C PHE A 133 7.84 -17.01 -7.87
N MET A 134 7.26 -15.81 -7.73
CA MET A 134 7.91 -14.65 -7.12
C MET A 134 7.95 -14.69 -5.59
N GLY A 135 7.48 -15.76 -4.95
CA GLY A 135 7.58 -15.98 -3.50
C GLY A 135 6.31 -15.71 -2.69
N ALA A 136 5.17 -15.39 -3.32
CA ALA A 136 3.93 -15.17 -2.57
C ALA A 136 3.38 -16.49 -1.98
N ASP A 137 3.15 -16.50 -0.66
CA ASP A 137 2.55 -17.64 0.05
C ASP A 137 1.05 -17.82 -0.27
N LEU A 138 0.33 -16.71 -0.41
CA LEU A 138 -1.11 -16.68 -0.65
C LEU A 138 -1.45 -15.69 -1.77
N VAL A 139 -2.26 -16.14 -2.73
CA VAL A 139 -2.69 -15.33 -3.87
C VAL A 139 -4.17 -15.56 -4.15
N ARG A 140 -4.96 -14.49 -4.10
CA ARG A 140 -6.39 -14.45 -4.40
C ARG A 140 -6.69 -13.32 -5.37
N ILE A 141 -7.85 -13.40 -6.01
CA ILE A 141 -8.34 -12.39 -6.95
C ILE A 141 -9.81 -12.16 -6.59
N GLY A 142 -10.20 -10.91 -6.41
CA GLY A 142 -11.57 -10.50 -6.12
C GLY A 142 -11.92 -9.22 -6.88
N PRO A 143 -13.19 -8.82 -6.89
CA PRO A 143 -13.59 -7.54 -7.45
C PRO A 143 -12.98 -6.39 -6.65
N LEU A 144 -12.62 -5.30 -7.34
CA LEU A 144 -12.31 -4.04 -6.69
C LEU A 144 -13.63 -3.39 -6.27
N ARG A 145 -13.80 -3.19 -4.96
CA ARG A 145 -14.92 -2.48 -4.35
C ARG A 145 -14.51 -1.03 -4.11
N GLN A 146 -15.27 -0.07 -4.62
CA GLN A 146 -14.88 1.35 -4.66
C GLN A 146 -14.85 1.98 -3.26
N GLU A 147 -15.70 1.49 -2.36
CA GLU A 147 -15.70 1.87 -0.94
C GLU A 147 -14.38 1.54 -0.21
N TRP A 148 -13.49 0.73 -0.79
CA TRP A 148 -12.17 0.40 -0.23
C TRP A 148 -11.04 1.21 -0.84
N VAL A 149 -11.34 2.00 -1.88
CA VAL A 149 -10.40 2.94 -2.47
C VAL A 149 -10.47 4.22 -1.64
N TYR A 150 -9.31 4.84 -1.38
CA TYR A 150 -9.30 6.15 -0.72
C TYR A 150 -10.01 7.19 -1.58
N SER A 151 -10.65 8.17 -0.95
CA SER A 151 -11.37 9.24 -1.66
C SER A 151 -10.43 10.28 -2.27
N HIS A 152 -9.29 10.55 -1.61
CA HIS A 152 -8.30 11.53 -2.03
C HIS A 152 -6.89 10.98 -1.88
N ILE A 153 -5.97 11.57 -2.64
CA ILE A 153 -4.55 11.31 -2.58
C ILE A 153 -3.95 11.99 -1.33
N GLY A 154 -3.32 11.23 -0.45
CA GLY A 154 -2.79 11.72 0.83
C GLY A 154 -1.27 11.82 0.91
N ARG A 155 -0.54 11.04 0.09
CA ARG A 155 0.92 10.89 0.19
C ARG A 155 1.66 11.72 -0.84
N VAL A 156 2.74 12.39 -0.44
CA VAL A 156 3.53 13.30 -1.33
C VAL A 156 4.11 12.59 -2.55
N SER A 157 4.34 11.27 -2.45
CA SER A 157 4.88 10.46 -3.54
C SER A 157 4.01 10.45 -4.81
N SER A 158 2.77 10.92 -4.75
CA SER A 158 1.86 11.07 -5.91
C SER A 158 2.01 12.40 -6.65
N GLY A 159 2.62 13.43 -6.03
CA GLY A 159 2.70 14.80 -6.56
C GLY A 159 1.37 15.56 -6.65
N GLN A 160 0.27 15.02 -6.10
CA GLN A 160 -1.08 15.56 -6.24
C GLN A 160 -1.92 15.43 -4.96
N VAL A 161 -1.31 15.71 -3.80
CA VAL A 161 -1.99 15.61 -2.50
C VAL A 161 -3.27 16.44 -2.48
N GLY A 162 -4.31 15.90 -1.84
CA GLY A 162 -5.64 16.50 -1.73
C GLY A 162 -6.54 16.34 -2.95
N LYS A 163 -6.05 15.79 -4.08
CA LYS A 163 -6.91 15.53 -5.24
C LYS A 163 -7.77 14.27 -5.05
N PRO A 164 -9.02 14.25 -5.54
CA PRO A 164 -9.84 13.05 -5.58
C PRO A 164 -9.18 11.93 -6.37
N ILE A 165 -9.43 10.68 -5.97
CA ILE A 165 -9.06 9.48 -6.73
C ILE A 165 -10.27 9.07 -7.57
N ASP A 166 -10.07 8.94 -8.89
CA ASP A 166 -11.08 8.49 -9.86
C ASP A 166 -11.31 6.98 -9.85
#